data_AF-A0A917BQC7-F1
#
_entry.id   AF-A0A917BQC7-F1
#
_cell.length_a   1.000
_cell.length_b   1.000
_cell.length_c   1.000
_cell.angle_alpha   90.00
_cell.angle_beta   90.00
_cell.angle_gamma   90.00
#
_symmetry.space_group_name_H-M   'P 1'
#
loop_
_entity.id
_entity.type
_entity.pdbx_description
1 polymer ?
#
loop_
_entity_poly.entity_id
_entity_poly.type
_entity_poly.pdbx_seq_one_letter_code
_entity_poly.pdbx_strand_id
1 'polypeptide(L)'
;MARRRPEDGPRRDVGLALRADRRRRGQSQRAYADQRELSPKVLATAEVDAGSLSLASLLHLLQGTGYALAVVPSDHAATAETQWEPTDLVATTRSGSRFPPHREVRESDGPLWWWYHEMMGRRGSGRRPGWTAEGFTPPPGTRYGKKPRPTEEDEPPRWPY
;
A
#
# COMPACT_ATOMS: atom_id res chain seq x y z
N MET A 1 4.92 -0.59 19.43
CA MET A 1 4.56 -1.91 18.85
C MET A 1 3.06 -2.01 18.72
N ALA A 2 2.51 -2.04 17.50
CA ALA A 2 1.08 -2.21 17.28
C ALA A 2 0.69 -3.68 17.55
N ARG A 3 -0.22 -3.93 18.49
CA ARG A 3 -0.69 -5.28 18.82
C ARG A 3 -1.63 -5.79 17.72
N ARG A 4 -1.41 -7.04 17.28
CA ARG A 4 -2.24 -7.78 16.33
C ARG A 4 -3.66 -7.93 16.88
N ARG A 5 -4.70 -7.66 16.07
CA ARG A 5 -6.05 -8.14 16.42
C ARG A 5 -6.13 -9.63 16.07
N PRO A 6 -6.70 -10.49 16.92
CA PRO A 6 -6.76 -11.94 16.68
C PRO A 6 -7.54 -12.30 15.40
N GLU A 7 -8.45 -11.44 14.96
CA GLU A 7 -9.18 -11.58 13.69
C GLU A 7 -8.35 -11.29 12.42
N ASP A 8 -7.13 -10.75 12.54
CA ASP A 8 -6.17 -10.58 11.45
C ASP A 8 -5.42 -11.91 11.18
N GLY A 9 -6.18 -12.93 10.75
CA GLY A 9 -5.71 -14.30 10.60
C GLY A 9 -4.70 -14.54 9.46
N PRO A 10 -4.29 -15.80 9.22
CA PRO A 10 -3.24 -16.20 8.27
C PRO A 10 -3.43 -15.68 6.84
N ARG A 11 -4.68 -15.43 6.44
CA ARG A 11 -5.04 -14.87 5.12
C ARG A 11 -4.47 -13.46 4.92
N ARG A 12 -4.45 -12.65 5.97
CA ARG A 12 -3.90 -11.30 5.93
C ARG A 12 -2.37 -11.32 5.86
N ASP A 13 -1.74 -12.27 6.55
CA ASP A 13 -0.26 -12.41 6.57
C ASP A 13 0.32 -12.70 5.18
N VAL A 14 -0.37 -13.47 4.35
CA VAL A 14 0.05 -13.69 2.95
C VAL A 14 0.05 -12.36 2.17
N GLY A 15 -1.01 -11.56 2.31
CA GLY A 15 -1.07 -10.25 1.67
C GLY A 15 0.03 -9.30 2.18
N LEU A 16 0.34 -9.35 3.48
CA LEU A 16 1.43 -8.58 4.09
C LEU A 16 2.80 -9.04 3.58
N ALA A 17 3.03 -10.34 3.45
CA ALA A 17 4.25 -10.92 2.90
C ALA A 17 4.52 -10.43 1.46
N LEU A 18 3.52 -10.48 0.58
CA LEU A 18 3.63 -10.01 -0.79
C LEU A 18 3.90 -8.51 -0.87
N ARG A 19 3.26 -7.72 0.00
CA ARG A 19 3.49 -6.27 0.07
C ARG A 19 4.87 -5.93 0.61
N ALA A 20 5.36 -6.65 1.61
CA ALA A 20 6.71 -6.49 2.14
C ALA A 20 7.76 -6.77 1.07
N ASP A 21 7.60 -7.86 0.30
CA ASP A 21 8.50 -8.17 -0.82
C ASP A 21 8.46 -7.10 -1.92
N ARG A 22 7.27 -6.64 -2.29
CA ARG A 22 7.09 -5.54 -3.23
C ARG A 22 7.76 -4.25 -2.78
N ARG A 23 7.69 -3.91 -1.50
CA ARG A 23 8.36 -2.73 -0.94
C ARG A 23 9.87 -2.87 -1.02
N ARG A 24 10.43 -4.02 -0.60
CA ARG A 24 11.87 -4.27 -0.71
C ARG A 24 12.39 -4.09 -2.14
N ARG A 25 11.56 -4.41 -3.14
CA ARG A 25 11.86 -4.23 -4.56
C ARG A 25 11.52 -2.84 -5.12
N GLY A 26 10.86 -1.97 -4.36
CA GLY A 26 10.41 -0.65 -4.83
C GLY A 26 9.36 -0.71 -5.95
N GLN A 27 8.57 -1.79 -6.04
CA GLN A 27 7.74 -2.05 -7.22
C GLN A 27 6.24 -1.71 -7.03
N SER A 28 5.67 -1.15 -8.10
CA SER A 28 4.21 -1.06 -8.25
C SER A 28 3.60 -2.45 -8.38
N GLN A 29 2.29 -2.58 -8.18
CA GLN A 29 1.62 -3.87 -8.29
C GLN A 29 1.71 -4.45 -9.70
N ARG A 30 1.58 -3.60 -10.72
CA ARG A 30 1.68 -3.99 -12.12
C ARG A 30 3.10 -4.43 -12.44
N ALA A 31 4.09 -3.62 -12.11
CA ALA A 31 5.50 -3.95 -12.33
C ALA A 31 5.93 -5.26 -11.62
N TYR A 32 5.43 -5.50 -10.41
CA TYR A 32 5.68 -6.74 -9.68
C TYR A 32 5.01 -7.96 -10.34
N ALA A 33 3.76 -7.80 -10.78
CA ALA A 33 3.04 -8.84 -11.49
C ALA A 33 3.74 -9.18 -12.81
N ASP A 34 4.10 -8.17 -13.59
CA ASP A 34 4.79 -8.33 -14.87
C ASP A 34 6.16 -9.00 -14.70
N GLN A 35 6.98 -8.55 -13.73
CA GLN A 35 8.29 -9.14 -13.46
C GLN A 35 8.19 -10.62 -13.06
N ARG A 36 7.14 -11.00 -12.32
CA ARG A 36 6.97 -12.35 -11.81
C ARG A 36 6.04 -13.20 -12.68
N GLU A 37 5.64 -12.70 -13.85
CA GLU A 37 4.70 -13.36 -14.76
C GLU A 37 3.37 -13.77 -14.08
N LEU A 38 2.93 -12.96 -13.11
CA LEU A 38 1.70 -13.17 -12.35
C LEU A 38 0.54 -12.42 -12.97
N SER A 39 -0.67 -12.96 -12.81
CA SER A 39 -1.88 -12.20 -13.11
C SER A 39 -2.04 -11.03 -12.12
N PRO A 40 -2.17 -9.76 -12.60
CA PRO A 40 -2.39 -8.61 -11.73
C PRO A 40 -3.64 -8.75 -10.86
N LYS A 41 -4.67 -9.44 -11.37
CA LYS A 41 -5.92 -9.72 -10.65
C LYS A 41 -5.67 -10.69 -9.50
N VAL A 42 -4.96 -11.79 -9.75
CA VAL A 42 -4.62 -12.78 -8.72
C VAL A 42 -3.78 -12.16 -7.61
N LEU A 43 -2.79 -11.34 -7.98
CA LEU A 43 -2.01 -10.57 -7.01
C LEU A 43 -2.87 -9.59 -6.20
N ALA A 44 -3.80 -8.87 -6.84
CA ALA A 44 -4.72 -7.97 -6.15
C ALA A 44 -5.58 -8.71 -5.12
N THR A 45 -6.13 -9.85 -5.53
CA THR A 45 -6.94 -10.71 -4.68
C THR A 45 -6.12 -11.22 -3.49
N ALA A 46 -4.91 -11.73 -3.71
CA ALA A 46 -4.03 -12.22 -2.64
C ALA A 46 -3.70 -11.16 -1.58
N GLU A 47 -3.53 -9.90 -1.99
CA GLU A 47 -3.23 -8.80 -1.06
C GLU A 47 -4.43 -8.34 -0.20
N VAL A 48 -5.64 -8.66 -0.64
CA VAL A 48 -6.90 -8.29 0.05
C VAL A 48 -7.44 -9.46 0.85
N ASP A 49 -7.60 -10.62 0.20
CA ASP A 49 -8.07 -11.86 0.80
C ASP A 49 -7.40 -13.06 0.12
N ALA A 50 -6.29 -13.51 0.68
CA ALA A 50 -5.62 -14.73 0.22
C ALA A 50 -6.47 -16.00 0.42
N GLY A 51 -7.49 -15.96 1.29
CA GLY A 51 -8.34 -17.11 1.57
C GLY A 51 -9.23 -17.53 0.40
N SER A 52 -9.44 -16.65 -0.58
CA SER A 52 -10.22 -16.96 -1.78
C SER A 52 -9.39 -17.66 -2.87
N LEU A 53 -8.10 -17.92 -2.64
CA LEU A 53 -7.20 -18.55 -3.60
C LEU A 53 -6.91 -20.01 -3.22
N SER A 54 -6.58 -20.84 -4.21
CA SER A 54 -6.12 -22.20 -3.98
C SER A 54 -4.73 -22.20 -3.33
N LEU A 55 -4.42 -23.25 -2.55
CA LEU A 55 -3.10 -23.42 -1.95
C LEU A 55 -1.98 -23.39 -3.00
N ALA A 56 -2.19 -24.01 -4.16
CA ALA A 56 -1.23 -24.00 -5.26
C ALA A 56 -0.92 -22.56 -5.74
N SER A 57 -1.93 -21.72 -5.90
CA SER A 57 -1.76 -20.31 -6.25
C SER A 57 -1.01 -19.54 -5.17
N LEU A 58 -1.29 -19.81 -3.88
CA LEU A 58 -0.60 -19.16 -2.77
C LEU A 58 0.89 -19.55 -2.72
N LEU A 59 1.22 -20.82 -2.91
CA LEU A 59 2.61 -21.29 -2.97
C LEU A 59 3.36 -20.66 -4.14
N HIS A 60 2.73 -20.60 -5.32
CA HIS A 60 3.32 -19.93 -6.48
C HIS A 60 3.56 -18.42 -6.22
N LEU A 61 2.59 -17.74 -5.59
CA LEU A 61 2.73 -16.33 -5.22
C LEU A 61 3.86 -16.11 -4.21
N LEU A 62 4.10 -17.02 -3.27
CA LEU A 62 5.14 -16.89 -2.25
C LEU A 62 6.53 -17.30 -2.73
N GLN A 63 6.64 -18.01 -3.86
CA GLN A 63 7.92 -18.46 -4.40
C GLN A 63 8.90 -17.30 -4.63
N GLY A 64 10.08 -17.38 -4.01
CA GLY A 64 11.13 -16.35 -4.15
C GLY A 64 10.86 -15.05 -3.37
N THR A 65 9.86 -15.01 -2.50
CA THR A 65 9.57 -13.85 -1.63
C THR A 65 10.28 -13.91 -0.27
N GLY A 66 10.88 -15.06 0.06
CA GLY A 66 11.46 -15.33 1.37
C GLY A 66 10.43 -15.72 2.44
N TYR A 67 9.15 -15.83 2.08
CA TYR A 67 8.07 -16.28 2.96
C TYR A 67 7.56 -17.65 2.52
N ALA A 68 7.05 -18.44 3.47
CA ALA A 68 6.50 -19.76 3.24
C ALA A 68 5.24 -19.98 4.09
N LEU A 69 4.41 -20.95 3.68
CA LEU A 69 3.29 -21.43 4.47
C LEU A 69 3.74 -22.63 5.33
N ALA A 70 3.27 -22.68 6.57
CA ALA A 70 3.51 -23.78 7.49
C ALA A 70 2.19 -24.34 8.00
N VAL A 71 2.12 -25.66 8.13
CA VAL A 71 1.02 -26.36 8.82
C VAL A 71 1.47 -26.62 10.25
N VAL A 72 0.70 -26.14 11.22
CA VAL A 72 0.97 -26.35 12.65
C VAL A 72 -0.17 -27.13 13.29
N PRO A 73 0.08 -27.87 14.38
CA PRO A 73 -0.99 -28.40 15.23
C PRO A 73 -1.92 -27.27 15.69
N SER A 74 -3.23 -27.52 15.72
CA SER A 74 -4.25 -26.50 16.03
C SER A 74 -4.23 -26.00 17.48
N ASP A 75 -3.64 -26.79 18.38
CA ASP A 75 -3.42 -26.46 19.79
C ASP A 75 -2.14 -25.62 20.00
N HIS A 76 -1.27 -25.57 18.99
CA HIS A 76 -0.12 -24.67 18.94
C HIS A 76 -0.56 -23.39 18.26
N ALA A 77 -0.62 -22.29 19.02
CA ALA A 77 -0.72 -20.98 18.41
C ALA A 77 0.49 -20.82 17.48
N ALA A 78 0.27 -20.81 16.16
CA ALA A 78 1.26 -20.38 15.19
C ALA A 78 1.51 -18.89 15.37
N THR A 79 2.18 -18.52 16.44
CA THR A 79 2.78 -17.21 16.64
C THR A 79 4.16 -17.24 16.02
N ALA A 80 4.23 -17.49 14.70
CA ALA A 80 5.30 -16.89 13.94
C ALA A 80 5.04 -15.38 14.02
N GLU A 81 5.64 -14.72 15.00
CA GLU A 81 5.59 -13.27 15.16
C GLU A 81 6.36 -12.63 14.00
N THR A 82 5.76 -12.66 12.81
CA THR A 82 6.28 -11.93 11.68
C THR A 82 6.05 -10.46 11.98
N GLN A 83 7.12 -9.77 12.34
CA GLN A 83 7.07 -8.34 12.60
C GLN A 83 6.87 -7.61 11.29
N TRP A 84 5.65 -7.12 11.08
CA TRP A 84 5.31 -6.30 9.93
C TRP A 84 5.60 -4.82 10.24
N GLU A 85 6.10 -4.10 9.24
CA GLU A 85 6.31 -2.66 9.33
C GLU A 85 5.00 -1.94 9.67
N PRO A 86 5.01 -0.93 10.57
CA PRO A 86 3.81 -0.13 10.88
C PRO A 86 3.10 0.42 9.63
N THR A 87 3.88 0.75 8.60
CA THR A 87 3.39 1.19 7.29
C THR A 87 2.46 0.18 6.61
N ASP A 88 2.62 -1.12 6.87
CA ASP A 88 1.73 -2.16 6.35
C ASP A 88 0.52 -2.43 7.24
N LEU A 89 0.69 -2.21 8.54
CA LEU A 89 -0.32 -2.56 9.54
C LEU A 89 -1.37 -1.47 9.70
N VAL A 90 -0.95 -0.21 9.82
CA VAL A 90 -1.82 0.89 10.28
C VAL A 90 -1.80 2.11 9.36
N ALA A 91 -0.80 2.27 8.49
CA ALA A 91 -0.73 3.46 7.64
C ALA A 91 -1.83 3.47 6.58
N THR A 92 -2.67 4.49 6.67
CA THR A 92 -3.79 4.71 5.76
C THR A 92 -3.83 6.16 5.30
N THR A 93 -4.23 6.34 4.05
CA THR A 93 -4.54 7.64 3.45
C THR A 93 -5.74 8.28 4.14
N ARG A 94 -6.04 9.56 3.84
CA ARG A 94 -7.21 10.26 4.37
C ARG A 94 -8.52 9.47 4.16
N SER A 95 -8.68 8.83 3.00
CA SER A 95 -9.86 8.04 2.64
C SER A 95 -9.91 6.65 3.30
N GLY A 96 -8.91 6.28 4.11
CA GLY A 96 -8.83 4.97 4.76
C GLY A 96 -8.18 3.88 3.91
N SER A 97 -7.82 4.17 2.65
CA SER A 97 -7.11 3.23 1.79
C SER A 97 -5.64 3.10 2.21
N ARG A 98 -5.02 1.93 2.04
CA ARG A 98 -3.58 1.74 2.29
C ARG A 98 -2.72 2.52 1.29
N PHE A 99 -1.53 2.94 1.71
CA PHE A 99 -0.56 3.52 0.78
C PHE A 99 0.00 2.47 -0.19
N PRO A 100 0.43 2.88 -1.40
CA PRO A 100 1.15 1.99 -2.30
C PRO A 100 2.46 1.49 -1.66
N PRO A 101 2.79 0.18 -1.72
CA PRO A 101 3.98 -0.39 -1.06
C PRO A 101 5.32 0.22 -1.46
N HIS A 102 5.43 0.72 -2.70
CA HIS A 102 6.66 1.31 -3.23
C HIS A 102 6.85 2.78 -2.82
N ARG A 103 5.92 3.37 -2.07
CA ARG A 103 6.07 4.73 -1.57
C ARG A 103 6.58 4.70 -0.15
N GLU A 104 7.51 5.59 0.14
CA GLU A 104 7.83 5.91 1.52
C GLU A 104 6.66 6.65 2.16
N VAL A 105 6.38 6.28 3.40
CA VAL A 105 5.28 6.82 4.19
C VAL A 105 5.82 7.06 5.59
N ARG A 106 5.44 8.19 6.18
CA ARG A 106 5.77 8.55 7.56
C ARG A 106 4.52 8.96 8.32
N GLU A 107 4.58 8.83 9.64
CA GLU A 107 3.59 9.44 10.52
C GLU A 107 3.60 10.96 10.35
N SER A 108 2.43 11.56 10.47
CA SER A 108 2.25 12.99 10.33
C SER A 108 1.11 13.45 11.19
N ASP A 109 1.28 14.61 11.79
CA ASP A 109 0.23 15.37 12.48
C ASP A 109 -0.59 16.23 11.51
N GLY A 110 -0.38 16.08 10.20
CA GLY A 110 -0.99 16.88 9.14
C GLY A 110 0.02 17.18 8.03
N PRO A 111 -0.12 16.62 6.82
CA PRO A 111 0.72 17.00 5.67
C PRO A 111 0.55 18.47 5.27
N LEU A 112 1.53 19.09 4.60
CA LEU A 112 1.45 20.51 4.23
C LEU A 112 0.24 20.79 3.36
N TRP A 113 -0.08 19.90 2.41
CA TRP A 113 -1.27 20.09 1.58
C TRP A 113 -2.56 20.17 2.42
N TRP A 114 -2.65 19.44 3.54
CA TRP A 114 -3.81 19.48 4.43
C TRP A 114 -3.87 20.80 5.18
N TRP A 115 -2.74 21.27 5.70
CA TRP A 115 -2.65 22.60 6.32
C TRP A 115 -3.05 23.71 5.35
N TYR A 116 -2.54 23.68 4.12
CA TYR A 116 -2.84 24.69 3.10
C TYR A 116 -4.30 24.65 2.63
N HIS A 117 -4.82 23.48 2.27
CA HIS A 117 -6.13 23.40 1.61
C HIS A 117 -7.31 23.31 2.57
N GLU A 118 -7.13 22.69 3.74
CA GLU A 118 -8.23 22.42 4.67
C GLU A 118 -8.23 23.47 5.80
N MET A 119 -7.10 23.60 6.52
CA MET A 119 -7.02 24.53 7.65
C MET A 119 -7.00 26.00 7.20
N MET A 120 -6.11 26.35 6.26
CA MET A 120 -5.99 27.73 5.76
C MET A 120 -6.97 28.06 4.64
N GLY A 121 -7.37 27.05 3.84
CA GLY A 121 -8.19 27.21 2.64
C GLY A 121 -9.71 27.30 2.86
N ARG A 122 -10.19 27.39 4.11
CA ARG A 122 -11.63 27.48 4.49
C ARG A 122 -12.54 26.36 3.95
N ARG A 123 -11.99 25.21 3.52
CA ARG A 123 -12.78 24.03 3.08
C ARG A 123 -13.36 23.21 4.24
N GLY A 124 -13.09 23.63 5.49
CA GLY A 124 -13.49 22.95 6.72
C GLY A 124 -12.35 22.11 7.30
N SER A 125 -12.48 21.68 8.56
CA SER A 125 -11.52 20.80 9.21
C SER A 125 -11.75 19.34 8.79
N GLY A 126 -11.53 19.04 7.50
CA GLY A 126 -11.58 17.66 7.01
C GLY A 126 -10.65 16.75 7.83
N ARG A 127 -11.01 15.46 7.98
CA ARG A 127 -10.28 14.51 8.83
C ARG A 127 -8.77 14.58 8.57
N ARG A 128 -8.02 14.90 9.62
CA ARG A 128 -6.57 15.02 9.59
C ARG A 128 -5.92 13.66 9.32
N PRO A 129 -5.09 13.52 8.28
CA PRO A 129 -4.35 12.29 8.02
C PRO A 129 -3.30 12.07 9.11
N GLY A 130 -3.23 10.86 9.68
CA GLY A 130 -2.17 10.48 10.63
C GLY A 130 -0.88 9.99 9.95
N TRP A 131 -0.91 9.80 8.63
CA TRP A 131 0.20 9.28 7.82
C TRP A 131 0.25 10.04 6.49
N THR A 132 1.44 10.21 5.93
CA THR A 132 1.64 10.89 4.65
C THR A 132 2.77 10.27 3.82
N ALA A 133 2.62 10.35 2.50
CA ALA A 133 3.68 10.09 1.52
C ALA A 133 4.30 11.40 0.97
N GLU A 134 3.96 12.55 1.57
CA GLU A 134 4.49 13.85 1.22
C GLU A 134 5.93 14.05 1.74
N GLY A 135 6.76 14.72 0.93
CA GLY A 135 8.16 14.98 1.23
C GLY A 135 9.11 13.90 0.74
N PHE A 136 8.60 12.84 0.11
CA PHE A 136 9.42 11.84 -0.56
C PHE A 136 9.78 12.29 -1.98
N THR A 137 11.03 12.03 -2.38
CA THR A 137 11.47 12.28 -3.76
C THR A 137 10.81 11.26 -4.69
N PRO A 138 9.98 11.68 -5.65
CA PRO A 138 9.38 10.77 -6.62
C PRO A 138 10.46 9.92 -7.30
N PRO A 139 10.27 8.59 -7.44
CA PRO A 139 11.13 7.79 -8.29
C PRO A 139 11.11 8.37 -9.72
N PRO A 140 12.24 8.34 -10.46
CA PRO A 140 12.31 8.84 -11.83
C PRO A 140 11.17 8.27 -12.69
N GLY A 141 10.46 9.15 -13.41
CA GLY A 141 9.32 8.76 -14.25
C GLY A 141 7.96 8.74 -13.54
N THR A 142 7.89 8.97 -12.22
CA THR A 142 6.61 9.01 -11.53
C THR A 142 5.88 10.33 -11.79
N ARG A 143 4.75 10.25 -12.49
CA ARG A 143 3.86 11.41 -12.76
C ARG A 143 2.87 11.57 -11.60
N TYR A 144 3.04 12.62 -10.80
CA TYR A 144 2.07 13.00 -9.77
C TYR A 144 1.27 14.22 -10.21
N GLY A 145 -0.04 14.18 -9.96
CA GLY A 145 -0.98 15.24 -10.36
C GLY A 145 -1.39 15.17 -11.84
N LYS A 146 -2.53 15.79 -12.16
CA LYS A 146 -2.84 16.14 -13.55
C LYS A 146 -1.76 17.10 -14.02
N LYS A 147 -1.24 16.98 -15.25
CA LYS A 147 -0.50 18.12 -15.81
C LYS A 147 -1.51 19.25 -16.05
N PRO A 148 -1.14 20.53 -15.84
CA PRO A 148 -1.93 21.61 -16.37
C PRO A 148 -2.07 21.38 -17.88
N ARG A 149 -3.32 21.28 -18.34
CA ARG A 149 -3.62 21.06 -19.75
C ARG A 149 -4.29 22.33 -20.26
N PRO A 150 -3.74 22.93 -21.32
CA PRO A 150 -4.44 24.02 -21.97
C PRO A 150 -5.74 23.46 -22.57
N THR A 151 -6.80 24.27 -22.54
CA THR A 151 -8.10 23.83 -23.09
C THR A 151 -8.14 24.03 -24.60
N GLU A 152 -7.35 24.99 -25.09
CA GLU A 152 -7.17 25.33 -26.49
C GLU A 152 -5.67 25.33 -26.82
N GLU A 153 -5.32 25.20 -28.10
CA GLU A 153 -3.94 24.95 -28.56
C GLU A 153 -2.98 26.13 -28.25
N ASP A 154 -3.52 27.35 -28.11
CA ASP A 154 -2.77 28.59 -27.85
C ASP A 154 -2.88 29.10 -26.40
N GLU A 155 -3.48 28.33 -25.49
CA GLU A 155 -3.68 28.76 -24.11
C GLU A 155 -2.51 28.36 -23.20
N PRO A 156 -2.07 29.20 -22.24
CA PRO A 156 -1.07 28.79 -21.26
C PRO A 156 -1.58 27.62 -20.39
N PRO A 157 -0.69 26.73 -19.91
CA PRO A 157 -1.09 25.56 -19.13
C PRO A 157 -1.84 26.00 -17.86
N ARG A 158 -3.14 25.65 -17.76
CA ARG A 158 -3.95 25.90 -16.58
C ARG A 158 -4.28 24.63 -15.80
N TRP A 159 -4.33 24.76 -14.48
CA TRP A 159 -4.81 23.69 -13.60
C TRP A 159 -6.33 23.60 -13.71
N PRO A 160 -6.92 22.40 -13.90
CA PRO A 160 -8.36 22.26 -13.79
C PRO A 160 -8.75 22.53 -12.33
N TYR A 161 -9.64 23.51 -12.13
CA TYR A 161 -10.26 23.81 -10.84
C TYR A 161 -10.97 22.59 -10.24
#